data_AF-A0A7W1HSU2-F1
#
_entry.id   AF-A0A7W1HSU2-F1
#
_cell.length_a   1.000
_cell.length_b   1.000
_cell.length_c   1.000
_cell.angle_alpha   90.00
_cell.angle_beta   90.00
_cell.angle_gamma   90.00
#
_symmetry.space_group_name_H-M   'P 1'
#
loop_
_entity.id
_entity.type
_entity.pdbx_description
1 polymer ?
#
loop_
_entity_poly.entity_id
_entity_poly.type
_entity_poly.pdbx_seq_one_letter_code
_entity_poly.pdbx_strand_id
1 'polypeptide(L)'
;MEIVLGLVLGLLAGIGVGYLIRRTMAERQVASAENRARTILEDARRASEAAKREALVEAKDEIYRMRADAEGELKQRRAESDRKEQRLEQREVALDQRVTSLDRKEQVAETRLAEIAEASGELERLAAAAHVELERVAGMTALDAKQALVEQIEDAAKRDAMLIVRDLESQAREEADKRARKIVSIAMQRVASELTTESTVTTVTLPSEDMKGRIIGREGRNIRAFESATGTNLIIDDT
;
A
#
# COMPACT_ATOMS: atom_id res chain seq x y z
N MET A 1 -49.03 147.69 -32.27
CA MET A 1 -49.12 146.56 -33.20
C MET A 1 -47.75 145.92 -33.43
N GLU A 2 -46.69 146.71 -33.59
CA GLU A 2 -45.31 146.24 -33.84
C GLU A 2 -44.71 145.36 -32.71
N ILE A 3 -44.93 145.71 -31.44
CA ILE A 3 -44.42 144.93 -30.28
C ILE A 3 -45.02 143.52 -30.23
N VAL A 4 -46.32 143.39 -30.55
CA VAL A 4 -47.03 142.10 -30.57
C VAL A 4 -46.54 141.23 -31.74
N LEU A 5 -46.27 141.83 -32.90
CA LEU A 5 -45.73 141.13 -34.07
C LEU A 5 -44.30 140.62 -33.81
N GLY A 6 -43.46 141.42 -33.15
CA GLY A 6 -42.10 141.02 -32.74
C GLY A 6 -42.09 139.88 -31.73
N LEU A 7 -43.02 139.87 -30.76
CA LEU A 7 -43.18 138.78 -29.79
C LEU A 7 -43.64 137.47 -30.46
N VAL A 8 -44.57 137.53 -31.41
CA VAL A 8 -45.04 136.35 -32.16
C VAL A 8 -43.93 135.79 -33.06
N LEU A 9 -43.19 136.66 -33.75
CA LEU A 9 -42.03 136.24 -34.57
C LEU A 9 -40.90 135.65 -33.72
N GLY A 10 -40.62 136.23 -32.54
CA GLY A 10 -39.65 135.69 -31.59
C GLY A 10 -40.07 134.34 -31.02
N LEU A 11 -41.35 134.15 -30.72
CA LEU A 11 -41.90 132.88 -30.25
C LEU A 11 -41.81 131.80 -31.35
N LEU A 12 -42.20 132.13 -32.58
CA LEU A 12 -42.10 131.21 -33.72
C LEU A 12 -40.64 130.84 -34.04
N ALA A 13 -39.72 131.80 -33.99
CA ALA A 13 -38.29 131.55 -34.16
C ALA A 13 -37.73 130.69 -33.01
N GLY A 14 -38.13 130.94 -31.76
CA GLY A 14 -37.75 130.13 -30.60
C GLY A 14 -38.27 128.70 -30.67
N ILE A 15 -39.51 128.49 -31.13
CA ILE A 15 -40.09 127.16 -31.37
C ILE A 15 -39.34 126.46 -32.51
N GLY A 16 -39.02 127.17 -33.60
CA GLY A 16 -38.26 126.63 -34.72
C GLY A 16 -36.85 126.17 -34.33
N VAL A 17 -36.11 127.02 -33.61
CA VAL A 17 -34.78 126.70 -33.07
C VAL A 17 -34.86 125.55 -32.04
N GLY A 18 -35.84 125.59 -31.14
CA GLY A 18 -36.07 124.53 -30.16
C GLY A 18 -36.40 123.18 -30.81
N TYR A 19 -37.20 123.17 -31.88
CA TYR A 19 -37.50 121.97 -32.66
C TYR A 19 -36.25 121.43 -33.38
N LEU A 20 -35.42 122.29 -33.97
CA LEU A 20 -34.15 121.89 -34.61
C LEU A 20 -33.15 121.30 -33.60
N ILE A 21 -33.02 121.91 -32.41
CA ILE A 21 -32.16 121.38 -31.34
C ILE A 21 -32.69 120.03 -30.84
N ARG A 22 -34.01 119.92 -30.60
CA ARG A 22 -34.63 118.66 -30.16
C ARG A 22 -34.48 117.56 -31.21
N ARG A 23 -34.66 117.89 -32.49
CA ARG A 23 -34.48 116.96 -33.62
C ARG A 23 -33.04 116.47 -33.71
N THR A 24 -32.06 117.37 -33.66
CA THR A 24 -30.64 116.98 -33.73
C THR A 24 -30.17 116.20 -32.50
N MET A 25 -30.68 116.51 -31.30
CA MET A 25 -30.42 115.71 -30.09
C MET A 25 -31.04 114.32 -30.18
N ALA A 26 -32.27 114.20 -30.66
CA ALA A 26 -32.93 112.91 -30.86
C ALA A 26 -32.19 112.07 -31.91
N GLU A 27 -31.81 112.65 -33.05
CA GLU A 27 -31.02 112.00 -34.10
C GLU A 27 -29.64 111.55 -33.56
N ARG A 28 -28.95 112.38 -32.75
CA ARG A 28 -27.69 112.00 -32.08
C ARG A 28 -27.88 110.88 -31.06
N GLN A 29 -28.98 110.88 -30.32
CA GLN A 29 -29.27 109.84 -29.33
C GLN A 29 -29.57 108.50 -30.01
N VAL A 30 -30.33 108.51 -31.10
CA VAL A 30 -30.59 107.32 -31.93
C VAL A 30 -29.28 106.82 -32.55
N ALA A 31 -28.49 107.70 -33.17
CA ALA A 31 -27.19 107.34 -33.74
C ALA A 31 -26.21 106.78 -32.69
N SER A 32 -26.23 107.33 -31.46
CA SER A 32 -25.41 106.81 -30.35
C SER A 32 -25.90 105.43 -29.88
N ALA A 33 -27.21 105.22 -29.80
CA ALA A 33 -27.79 103.92 -29.44
C ALA A 33 -27.50 102.86 -30.52
N GLU A 34 -27.62 103.20 -31.80
CA GLU A 34 -27.26 102.34 -32.93
C GLU A 34 -25.78 101.97 -32.92
N ASN A 35 -24.89 102.95 -32.70
CA ASN A 35 -23.45 102.68 -32.58
C ASN A 35 -23.13 101.76 -31.40
N ARG A 36 -23.75 101.98 -30.22
CA ARG A 36 -23.58 101.07 -29.06
C ARG A 36 -24.08 99.67 -29.36
N ALA A 37 -25.26 99.54 -29.97
CA ALA A 37 -25.80 98.24 -30.37
C ALA A 37 -24.88 97.53 -31.37
N ARG A 38 -24.31 98.27 -32.33
CA ARG A 38 -23.33 97.74 -33.27
C ARG A 38 -22.06 97.26 -32.57
N THR A 39 -21.50 98.06 -31.66
CA THR A 39 -20.32 97.66 -30.88
C THR A 39 -20.60 96.40 -30.05
N ILE A 40 -21.75 96.32 -29.37
CA ILE A 40 -22.14 95.13 -28.59
C ILE A 40 -22.22 93.89 -29.50
N LEU A 41 -22.82 94.03 -30.69
CA LEU A 41 -22.91 92.93 -31.65
C LEU A 41 -21.53 92.52 -32.21
N GLU A 42 -20.66 93.48 -32.49
CA GLU A 42 -19.29 93.21 -32.95
C GLU A 42 -18.46 92.53 -31.86
N ASP A 43 -18.55 92.98 -30.62
CA ASP A 43 -17.86 92.38 -29.48
C ASP A 43 -18.41 90.97 -29.17
N ALA A 44 -19.72 90.78 -29.21
CA ALA A 44 -20.35 89.47 -29.06
C ALA A 44 -19.91 88.50 -30.18
N ARG A 45 -19.80 88.98 -31.42
CA ARG A 45 -19.26 88.18 -32.54
C ARG A 45 -17.79 87.81 -32.31
N ARG A 46 -16.94 88.76 -31.92
CA ARG A 46 -15.52 88.49 -31.61
C ARG A 46 -15.36 87.51 -30.46
N ALA A 47 -16.13 87.66 -29.38
CA ALA A 47 -16.12 86.74 -28.25
C ALA A 47 -16.59 85.33 -28.66
N SER A 48 -17.64 85.22 -29.48
CA SER A 48 -18.11 83.94 -30.01
C SER A 48 -17.06 83.27 -30.92
N GLU A 49 -16.40 84.03 -31.79
CA GLU A 49 -15.33 83.52 -32.63
C GLU A 49 -14.10 83.08 -31.82
N ALA A 50 -13.73 83.84 -30.78
CA ALA A 50 -12.67 83.47 -29.86
C ALA A 50 -13.00 82.17 -29.12
N ALA A 51 -14.19 82.06 -28.52
CA ALA A 51 -14.64 80.86 -27.82
C ALA A 51 -14.70 79.63 -28.74
N LYS A 52 -15.14 79.79 -30.01
CA LYS A 52 -15.10 78.71 -31.00
C LYS A 52 -13.68 78.27 -31.32
N ARG A 53 -12.74 79.20 -31.46
CA ARG A 53 -11.34 78.88 -31.73
C ARG A 53 -10.70 78.17 -30.55
N GLU A 54 -10.94 78.64 -29.33
CA GLU A 54 -10.47 78.02 -28.10
C GLU A 54 -10.99 76.59 -27.95
N ALA A 55 -12.31 76.39 -28.08
CA ALA A 55 -12.91 75.06 -28.05
C ALA A 55 -12.35 74.11 -29.14
N LEU A 56 -12.05 74.62 -30.33
CA LEU A 56 -11.42 73.83 -31.39
C LEU A 56 -9.95 73.47 -31.08
N VAL A 57 -9.22 74.33 -30.39
CA VAL A 57 -7.84 74.05 -29.96
C VAL A 57 -7.85 73.01 -28.84
N GLU A 58 -8.70 73.19 -27.82
CA GLU A 58 -8.85 72.23 -26.72
C GLU A 58 -9.25 70.84 -27.24
N ALA A 59 -10.24 70.78 -28.15
CA ALA A 59 -10.66 69.51 -28.76
C ALA A 59 -9.53 68.85 -29.56
N LYS A 60 -8.70 69.64 -30.27
CA LYS A 60 -7.52 69.11 -30.97
C LYS A 60 -6.49 68.56 -29.98
N ASP A 61 -6.19 69.29 -28.91
CA ASP A 61 -5.23 68.87 -27.89
C ASP A 61 -5.69 67.61 -27.15
N GLU A 62 -6.99 67.46 -26.90
CA GLU A 62 -7.58 66.24 -26.35
C GLU A 62 -7.45 65.07 -27.34
N ILE A 63 -7.78 65.27 -28.62
CA ILE A 63 -7.60 64.25 -29.67
C ILE A 63 -6.13 63.81 -29.77
N TYR A 64 -5.19 64.77 -29.74
CA TYR A 64 -3.76 64.44 -29.78
C TYR A 64 -3.32 63.64 -28.55
N ARG A 65 -3.78 64.00 -27.35
CA ARG A 65 -3.50 63.23 -26.13
C ARG A 65 -4.08 61.82 -26.19
N MET A 66 -5.36 61.68 -26.53
CA MET A 66 -6.01 60.38 -26.68
C MET A 66 -5.28 59.50 -27.71
N ARG A 67 -4.82 60.10 -28.82
CA ARG A 67 -4.06 59.38 -29.83
C ARG A 67 -2.70 58.93 -29.32
N ALA A 68 -1.97 59.80 -28.61
CA ALA A 68 -0.68 59.46 -28.02
C ALA A 68 -0.81 58.32 -26.99
N ASP A 69 -1.85 58.37 -26.15
CA ASP A 69 -2.13 57.32 -25.16
C ASP A 69 -2.47 55.98 -25.85
N ALA A 70 -3.32 56.02 -26.87
CA ALA A 70 -3.67 54.84 -27.66
C ALA A 70 -2.45 54.23 -28.39
N GLU A 71 -1.59 55.07 -28.99
CA GLU A 71 -0.35 54.62 -29.62
C GLU A 71 0.62 54.00 -28.59
N GLY A 72 0.68 54.57 -27.38
CA GLY A 72 1.44 54.03 -26.26
C GLY A 72 0.94 52.65 -25.81
N GLU A 73 -0.37 52.51 -25.60
CA GLU A 73 -0.99 51.24 -25.21
C GLU A 73 -0.80 50.17 -26.28
N LEU A 74 -0.99 50.52 -27.56
CA LEU A 74 -0.76 49.60 -28.69
C LEU A 74 0.70 49.13 -28.74
N LYS A 75 1.67 50.03 -28.51
CA LYS A 75 3.09 49.68 -28.46
C LYS A 75 3.39 48.73 -27.30
N GLN A 76 2.83 48.98 -26.12
CA GLN A 76 2.99 48.09 -24.97
C GLN A 76 2.38 46.71 -25.23
N ARG A 77 1.14 46.66 -25.73
CA ARG A 77 0.45 45.40 -26.08
C ARG A 77 1.21 44.60 -27.13
N ARG A 78 1.77 45.26 -28.15
CA ARG A 78 2.65 44.62 -29.16
C ARG A 78 3.89 44.02 -28.51
N ALA A 79 4.62 44.80 -27.70
CA ALA A 79 5.81 44.31 -27.02
C ALA A 79 5.51 43.13 -26.06
N GLU A 80 4.37 43.14 -25.38
CA GLU A 80 3.92 42.01 -24.56
C GLU A 80 3.56 40.77 -25.40
N SER A 81 2.94 40.97 -26.57
CA SER A 81 2.63 39.90 -27.52
C SER A 81 3.92 39.26 -28.05
N ASP A 82 4.86 40.07 -28.54
CA ASP A 82 6.14 39.59 -29.07
C ASP A 82 6.92 38.77 -28.02
N ARG A 83 6.92 39.22 -26.76
CA ARG A 83 7.54 38.47 -25.65
C ARG A 83 6.84 37.14 -25.38
N LYS A 84 5.51 37.08 -25.49
CA LYS A 84 4.75 35.83 -25.33
C LYS A 84 5.05 34.88 -26.48
N GLU A 85 5.10 35.39 -27.70
CA GLU A 85 5.41 34.62 -28.91
C GLU A 85 6.81 34.02 -28.84
N GLN A 86 7.84 34.81 -28.50
CA GLN A 86 9.20 34.30 -28.30
C GLN A 86 9.28 33.21 -27.22
N ARG A 87 8.52 33.35 -26.13
CA ARG A 87 8.46 32.32 -25.07
C ARG A 87 7.75 31.05 -25.53
N LEU A 88 6.74 31.17 -26.40
CA LEU A 88 6.04 30.03 -26.97
C LEU A 88 6.94 29.29 -27.97
N GLU A 89 7.62 30.02 -28.85
CA GLU A 89 8.57 29.46 -29.82
C GLU A 89 9.71 28.71 -29.12
N GLN A 90 10.28 29.28 -28.05
CA GLN A 90 11.30 28.58 -27.24
C GLN A 90 10.76 27.30 -26.60
N ARG A 91 9.50 27.29 -26.17
CA ARG A 91 8.85 26.09 -25.60
C ARG A 91 8.58 25.05 -26.68
N GLU A 92 8.17 25.45 -27.87
CA GLU A 92 7.92 24.58 -29.01
C GLU A 92 9.21 23.84 -29.41
N VAL A 93 10.32 24.59 -29.59
CA VAL A 93 11.64 24.00 -29.87
C VAL A 93 12.08 23.02 -28.78
N ALA A 94 11.87 23.36 -27.51
CA ALA A 94 12.22 22.47 -26.39
C ALA A 94 11.35 21.20 -26.36
N LEU A 95 10.07 21.30 -26.74
CA LEU A 95 9.17 20.17 -26.85
C LEU A 95 9.58 19.26 -28.01
N ASP A 96 9.87 19.81 -29.18
CA ASP A 96 10.32 19.04 -30.35
C ASP A 96 11.61 18.25 -30.09
N GLN A 97 12.57 18.88 -29.39
CA GLN A 97 13.79 18.21 -28.95
C GLN A 97 13.49 17.05 -28.00
N ARG A 98 12.50 17.23 -27.11
CA ARG A 98 12.11 16.21 -26.14
C ARG A 98 11.36 15.05 -26.81
N VAL A 99 10.48 15.33 -27.77
CA VAL A 99 9.80 14.31 -28.60
C VAL A 99 10.85 13.50 -29.35
N THR A 100 11.76 14.16 -30.09
CA THR A 100 12.84 13.48 -30.80
C THR A 100 13.71 12.62 -29.88
N SER A 101 13.98 13.08 -28.66
CA SER A 101 14.74 12.29 -27.68
C SER A 101 13.94 11.10 -27.13
N LEU A 102 12.62 11.21 -27.01
CA LEU A 102 11.76 10.13 -26.56
C LEU A 102 11.64 9.06 -27.66
N ASP A 103 11.40 9.45 -28.91
CA ASP A 103 11.31 8.54 -30.06
C ASP A 103 12.60 7.70 -30.19
N ARG A 104 13.77 8.33 -30.02
CA ARG A 104 15.05 7.60 -30.02
C ARG A 104 15.15 6.59 -28.88
N LYS A 105 14.67 6.94 -27.68
CA LYS A 105 14.69 6.03 -26.52
C LYS A 105 13.71 4.87 -26.70
N GLU A 106 12.54 5.15 -27.28
CA GLU A 106 11.54 4.16 -27.61
C GLU A 106 12.09 3.15 -28.62
N GLN A 107 12.69 3.62 -29.71
CA GLN A 107 13.30 2.75 -30.72
C GLN A 107 14.43 1.86 -30.14
N VAL A 108 15.26 2.43 -29.26
CA VAL A 108 16.31 1.65 -28.54
C VAL A 108 15.68 0.62 -27.61
N ALA A 109 14.60 0.97 -26.89
CA ALA A 109 13.90 0.06 -26.00
C ALA A 109 13.24 -1.09 -26.78
N GLU A 110 12.57 -0.79 -27.90
CA GLU A 110 11.96 -1.79 -28.79
C GLU A 110 13.01 -2.77 -29.34
N THR A 111 14.15 -2.25 -29.79
CA THR A 111 15.25 -3.08 -30.29
C THR A 111 15.77 -4.02 -29.19
N ARG A 112 15.99 -3.50 -27.98
CA ARG A 112 16.42 -4.33 -26.84
C ARG A 112 15.38 -5.36 -26.43
N LEU A 113 14.10 -5.02 -26.47
CA LEU A 113 13.03 -5.98 -26.17
C LEU A 113 13.01 -7.12 -27.19
N ALA A 114 13.23 -6.82 -28.47
CA ALA A 114 13.36 -7.84 -29.51
C ALA A 114 14.59 -8.73 -29.29
N GLU A 115 15.76 -8.15 -29.01
CA GLU A 115 16.99 -8.89 -28.70
C GLU A 115 16.82 -9.80 -27.47
N ILE A 116 16.17 -9.30 -26.40
CA ILE A 116 15.90 -10.09 -25.20
C ILE A 116 14.92 -11.22 -25.49
N ALA A 117 13.89 -10.99 -26.31
CA ALA A 117 12.94 -12.03 -26.68
C ALA A 117 13.60 -13.14 -27.50
N GLU A 118 14.46 -12.78 -28.46
CA GLU A 118 15.22 -13.74 -29.25
C GLU A 118 16.20 -14.56 -28.37
N ALA A 119 16.97 -13.88 -27.52
CA ALA A 119 17.89 -14.53 -26.61
C ALA A 119 17.18 -15.47 -25.62
N SER A 120 16.01 -15.08 -25.12
CA SER A 120 15.20 -15.92 -24.21
C SER A 120 14.70 -17.18 -24.92
N GLY A 121 14.21 -17.04 -26.16
CA GLY A 121 13.78 -18.20 -26.95
C GLY A 121 14.93 -19.15 -27.29
N GLU A 122 16.11 -18.63 -27.62
CA GLU A 122 17.30 -19.46 -27.82
C GLU A 122 17.73 -20.16 -26.52
N LEU A 123 17.71 -19.46 -25.38
CA LEU A 123 18.04 -20.03 -24.09
C LEU A 123 17.09 -21.18 -23.72
N GLU A 124 15.79 -21.01 -23.92
CA GLU A 124 14.79 -22.07 -23.71
C GLU A 124 15.05 -23.29 -24.59
N ARG A 125 15.36 -23.07 -25.88
CA ARG A 125 15.70 -24.14 -26.82
C ARG A 125 16.96 -24.89 -26.41
N LEU A 126 18.01 -24.16 -26.01
CA LEU A 126 19.26 -24.74 -25.54
C LEU A 126 19.07 -25.50 -24.22
N ALA A 127 18.28 -24.96 -23.29
CA ALA A 127 17.96 -25.63 -22.04
C ALA A 127 17.18 -26.94 -22.28
N ALA A 128 16.20 -26.93 -23.18
CA ALA A 128 15.46 -28.14 -23.57
C ALA A 128 16.40 -29.18 -24.23
N ALA A 129 17.26 -28.74 -25.15
CA ALA A 129 18.24 -29.63 -25.80
C ALA A 129 19.25 -30.21 -24.81
N ALA A 130 19.73 -29.40 -23.86
CA ALA A 130 20.63 -29.86 -22.80
C ALA A 130 19.95 -30.85 -21.85
N HIS A 131 18.65 -30.68 -21.59
CA HIS A 131 17.89 -31.65 -20.82
C HIS A 131 17.82 -33.02 -21.50
N VAL A 132 17.50 -33.05 -22.80
CA VAL A 132 17.48 -34.29 -23.60
C VAL A 132 18.88 -34.93 -23.68
N GLU A 133 19.88 -34.11 -24.04
CA GLU A 133 21.29 -34.19 -23.60
C GLU A 133 21.60 -35.14 -22.44
N LEU A 134 21.26 -34.62 -21.27
CA LEU A 134 21.56 -35.20 -19.97
C LEU A 134 20.80 -36.50 -19.75
N GLU A 135 19.53 -36.59 -20.16
CA GLU A 135 18.76 -37.84 -20.08
C GLU A 135 19.42 -38.95 -20.92
N ARG A 136 19.91 -38.62 -22.13
CA ARG A 136 20.60 -39.58 -22.98
C ARG A 136 21.92 -40.03 -22.39
N VAL A 137 22.74 -39.11 -21.87
CA VAL A 137 24.06 -39.44 -21.28
C VAL A 137 23.91 -40.19 -19.96
N ALA A 138 22.93 -39.83 -19.13
CA ALA A 138 22.62 -40.53 -17.89
C ALA A 138 22.02 -41.92 -18.15
N GLY A 139 21.51 -42.17 -19.36
CA GLY A 139 20.86 -43.42 -19.75
C GLY A 139 19.54 -43.67 -19.02
N MET A 140 18.96 -42.63 -18.42
CA MET A 140 17.73 -42.67 -17.64
C MET A 140 17.06 -41.30 -17.70
N THR A 141 15.73 -41.26 -17.76
CA THR A 141 14.98 -40.00 -17.72
C THR A 141 14.99 -39.39 -16.32
N ALA A 142 14.62 -38.11 -16.20
CA ALA A 142 14.46 -37.49 -14.88
C ALA A 142 13.44 -38.23 -13.98
N LEU A 143 12.41 -38.82 -14.60
CA LEU A 143 11.42 -39.63 -13.91
C LEU A 143 12.01 -40.95 -13.41
N ASP A 144 12.80 -41.62 -14.25
CA ASP A 144 13.48 -42.86 -13.90
C ASP A 144 14.49 -42.64 -12.77
N ALA A 145 15.28 -41.56 -12.82
CA ALA A 145 16.22 -41.21 -11.76
C ALA A 145 15.52 -40.95 -10.42
N LYS A 146 14.37 -40.26 -10.45
CA LYS A 146 13.53 -40.06 -9.25
C LYS A 146 13.01 -41.39 -8.72
N GLN A 147 12.57 -42.29 -9.59
CA GLN A 147 12.02 -43.58 -9.20
C GLN A 147 13.08 -44.51 -8.61
N ALA A 148 14.27 -44.55 -9.22
CA ALA A 148 15.43 -45.28 -8.70
C ALA A 148 15.88 -44.77 -7.32
N LEU A 149 15.85 -43.46 -7.09
CA LEU A 149 16.15 -42.87 -5.77
C LEU A 149 15.11 -43.28 -4.72
N VAL A 150 13.82 -43.26 -5.09
CA VAL A 150 12.73 -43.69 -4.19
C VAL A 150 12.88 -45.17 -3.83
N GLU A 151 13.15 -46.05 -4.81
CA GLU A 151 13.42 -47.46 -4.56
C GLU A 151 14.63 -47.67 -3.64
N GLN A 152 15.73 -46.95 -3.85
CA GLN A 152 16.90 -47.03 -2.97
C GLN A 152 16.57 -46.64 -1.52
N ILE A 153 15.78 -45.58 -1.33
CA ILE A 153 15.34 -45.13 0.00
C ILE A 153 14.44 -46.20 0.62
N GLU A 154 13.51 -46.78 -0.16
CA GLU A 154 12.60 -47.83 0.33
C GLU A 154 13.37 -49.08 0.77
N ASP A 155 14.36 -49.51 -0.01
CA ASP A 155 15.22 -50.65 0.32
C ASP A 155 16.10 -50.38 1.53
N ALA A 156 16.62 -49.17 1.69
CA ALA A 156 17.35 -48.78 2.89
C ALA A 156 16.44 -48.84 4.13
N ALA A 157 15.23 -48.27 4.04
CA ALA A 157 14.26 -48.31 5.13
C ALA A 157 13.86 -49.74 5.50
N LYS A 158 13.68 -50.64 4.52
CA LYS A 158 13.42 -52.07 4.77
C LYS A 158 14.57 -52.75 5.51
N ARG A 159 15.83 -52.47 5.14
CA ARG A 159 17.01 -53.01 5.84
C ARG A 159 17.08 -52.54 7.28
N ASP A 160 16.83 -51.27 7.54
CA ASP A 160 16.82 -50.72 8.90
C ASP A 160 15.69 -51.32 9.74
N ALA A 161 14.49 -51.47 9.16
CA ALA A 161 13.36 -52.13 9.80
C ALA A 161 13.67 -53.58 10.19
N MET A 162 14.39 -54.33 9.34
CA MET A 162 14.78 -55.72 9.63
C MET A 162 15.68 -55.84 10.87
N LEU A 163 16.56 -54.86 11.12
CA LEU A 163 17.37 -54.83 12.34
C LEU A 163 16.49 -54.68 13.58
N ILE A 164 15.53 -53.76 13.52
CA ILE A 164 14.56 -53.52 14.61
C ILE A 164 13.73 -54.78 14.88
N VAL A 165 13.22 -55.43 13.82
CA VAL A 165 12.44 -56.66 13.94
C VAL A 165 13.26 -57.76 14.61
N ARG A 166 14.52 -57.95 14.20
CA ARG A 166 15.40 -58.97 14.79
C ARG A 166 15.69 -58.71 16.27
N ASP A 167 15.92 -57.45 16.65
CA ASP A 167 16.09 -57.07 18.05
C ASP A 167 14.82 -57.33 18.87
N LEU A 168 13.66 -56.96 18.35
CA LEU A 168 12.36 -57.23 18.98
C LEU A 168 12.12 -58.73 19.15
N GLU A 169 12.41 -59.55 18.15
CA GLU A 169 12.31 -61.01 18.26
C GLU A 169 13.25 -61.59 19.32
N SER A 170 14.49 -61.07 19.39
CA SER A 170 15.46 -61.49 20.40
C SER A 170 14.98 -61.15 21.81
N GLN A 171 14.50 -59.92 22.02
CA GLN A 171 13.91 -59.48 23.30
C GLN A 171 12.68 -60.32 23.67
N ALA A 172 11.80 -60.60 22.70
CA ALA A 172 10.62 -61.43 22.91
C ALA A 172 10.99 -62.86 23.33
N ARG A 173 12.03 -63.46 22.74
CA ARG A 173 12.54 -64.78 23.14
C ARG A 173 13.16 -64.76 24.53
N GLU A 174 13.94 -63.76 24.87
CA GLU A 174 14.55 -63.63 26.20
C GLU A 174 13.49 -63.47 27.29
N GLU A 175 12.49 -62.62 27.05
CA GLU A 175 11.34 -62.46 27.95
C GLU A 175 10.50 -63.73 28.05
N ALA A 176 10.32 -64.47 26.95
CA ALA A 176 9.65 -65.76 26.97
C ALA A 176 10.41 -66.78 27.84
N ASP A 177 11.74 -66.88 27.73
CA ASP A 177 12.55 -67.78 28.56
C ASP A 177 12.48 -67.40 30.04
N LYS A 178 12.61 -66.10 30.36
CA LYS A 178 12.45 -65.60 31.74
C LYS A 178 11.09 -65.97 32.31
N ARG A 179 10.01 -65.75 31.55
CA ARG A 179 8.64 -66.11 31.97
C ARG A 179 8.47 -67.62 32.13
N ALA A 180 8.99 -68.43 31.21
CA ALA A 180 8.92 -69.88 31.27
C ALA A 180 9.62 -70.41 32.52
N ARG A 181 10.86 -69.97 32.81
CA ARG A 181 11.58 -70.33 34.03
C ARG A 181 10.80 -69.95 35.28
N LYS A 182 10.23 -68.74 35.32
CA LYS A 182 9.40 -68.28 36.44
C LYS A 182 8.19 -69.21 36.67
N ILE A 183 7.48 -69.58 35.60
CA ILE A 183 6.33 -70.49 35.68
C ILE A 183 6.76 -71.87 36.22
N VAL A 184 7.84 -72.45 35.68
CA VAL A 184 8.36 -73.74 36.13
C VAL A 184 8.78 -73.70 37.60
N SER A 185 9.49 -72.65 38.04
CA SER A 185 9.87 -72.48 39.45
C SER A 185 8.65 -72.40 40.37
N ILE A 186 7.61 -71.66 39.99
CA ILE A 186 6.36 -71.57 40.76
C ILE A 186 5.67 -72.94 40.84
N ALA A 187 5.64 -73.70 39.73
CA ALA A 187 5.08 -75.04 39.71
C ALA A 187 5.85 -76.01 40.62
N MET A 188 7.19 -76.00 40.57
CA MET A 188 8.03 -76.79 41.45
C MET A 188 7.82 -76.44 42.94
N GLN A 189 7.77 -75.15 43.27
CA GLN A 189 7.50 -74.69 44.63
C GLN A 189 6.15 -75.20 45.16
N ARG A 190 5.12 -75.26 44.31
CA ARG A 190 3.80 -75.83 44.66
C ARG A 190 3.87 -77.33 44.95
N VAL A 191 4.50 -78.12 44.08
CA VAL A 191 4.55 -79.60 44.21
C VAL A 191 5.42 -80.04 45.40
N ALA A 192 6.51 -79.31 45.70
CA ALA A 192 7.39 -79.64 46.82
C ALA A 192 6.70 -79.58 48.19
N SER A 193 5.69 -78.72 48.34
CA SER A 193 4.87 -78.63 49.56
C SER A 193 3.93 -79.83 49.73
N GLU A 194 3.45 -80.44 48.65
CA GLU A 194 2.54 -81.59 48.72
C GLU A 194 3.31 -82.88 49.02
N LEU A 195 4.45 -83.11 48.34
CA LEU A 195 5.23 -84.35 48.49
C LEU A 195 5.86 -84.52 49.88
N THR A 196 6.19 -83.43 50.58
CA THR A 196 6.79 -83.50 51.92
C THR A 196 5.82 -84.04 52.97
N THR A 197 4.51 -83.97 52.72
CA THR A 197 3.49 -84.39 53.70
C THR A 197 3.12 -85.87 53.56
N GLU A 198 3.21 -86.46 52.36
CA GLU A 198 2.85 -87.87 52.13
C GLU A 198 3.96 -88.87 52.49
N SER A 199 5.23 -88.48 52.45
CA SER A 199 6.36 -89.42 52.57
C SER A 199 6.81 -89.71 54.02
N THR A 200 6.34 -88.96 55.01
CA THR A 200 6.90 -89.00 56.39
C THR A 200 5.98 -89.66 57.44
N VAL A 201 4.78 -90.11 57.07
CA VAL A 201 3.84 -90.76 57.99
C VAL A 201 3.62 -92.21 57.56
N THR A 202 3.94 -93.17 58.44
CA THR A 202 3.65 -94.59 58.23
C THR A 202 2.86 -95.11 59.42
N THR A 203 1.71 -95.71 59.16
CA THR A 203 0.87 -96.35 60.18
C THR A 203 1.24 -97.84 60.30
N VAL A 204 1.40 -98.31 61.54
CA VAL A 204 1.71 -99.71 61.85
C VAL A 204 0.67 -100.25 62.82
N THR A 205 -0.02 -101.32 62.43
CA THR A 205 -1.06 -101.96 63.25
C THR A 205 -0.43 -102.84 64.33
N LEU A 206 -0.85 -102.67 65.59
CA LEU A 206 -0.34 -103.48 66.69
C LEU A 206 -1.12 -104.80 66.82
N PRO A 207 -0.42 -105.93 67.04
CA PRO A 207 -1.05 -107.26 67.10
C PRO A 207 -1.83 -107.52 68.40
N SER A 208 -1.68 -106.70 69.44
CA SER A 208 -2.46 -106.78 70.69
C SER A 208 -2.29 -105.54 71.57
N GLU A 209 -3.28 -105.25 72.41
CA GLU A 209 -3.24 -104.14 73.39
C GLU A 209 -2.13 -104.29 74.45
N ASP A 210 -1.73 -105.52 74.78
CA ASP A 210 -0.57 -105.76 75.66
C ASP A 210 0.72 -105.18 75.06
N MET A 211 0.86 -105.25 73.73
CA MET A 211 1.99 -104.66 73.00
C MET A 211 1.96 -103.12 73.07
N LYS A 212 0.78 -102.50 72.98
CA LYS A 212 0.61 -101.04 73.15
C LYS A 212 1.11 -100.60 74.53
N GLY A 213 0.74 -101.32 75.59
CA GLY A 213 1.20 -101.06 76.95
C GLY A 213 2.74 -101.15 77.10
N ARG A 214 3.38 -102.13 76.44
CA ARG A 214 4.84 -102.28 76.44
C ARG A 214 5.58 -101.21 75.62
N ILE A 215 5.00 -100.76 74.51
CA ILE A 215 5.57 -99.70 73.67
C ILE A 215 5.52 -98.36 74.41
N ILE A 216 4.44 -98.06 75.14
CA ILE A 216 4.35 -96.84 75.96
C ILE A 216 5.28 -96.94 77.17
N GLY A 217 5.20 -98.05 77.92
CA GLY A 217 5.93 -98.25 79.18
C GLY A 217 5.40 -97.38 80.33
N ARG A 218 5.73 -97.73 81.59
CA ARG A 218 5.32 -96.93 82.77
C ARG A 218 5.80 -95.47 82.61
N GLU A 219 4.85 -94.53 82.69
CA GLU A 219 5.04 -93.09 82.49
C GLU A 219 5.55 -92.67 81.10
N GLY A 220 5.32 -93.49 80.07
CA GLY A 220 5.73 -93.18 78.70
C GLY A 220 7.24 -93.25 78.46
N ARG A 221 7.98 -93.93 79.34
CA ARG A 221 9.45 -93.99 79.23
C ARG A 221 9.93 -94.70 77.96
N ASN A 222 9.23 -95.74 77.51
CA ASN A 222 9.66 -96.50 76.33
C ASN A 222 9.41 -95.71 75.03
N ILE A 223 8.25 -95.08 74.89
CA ILE A 223 7.93 -94.29 73.69
C ILE A 223 8.90 -93.11 73.54
N ARG A 224 9.17 -92.35 74.61
CA ARG A 224 10.14 -91.25 74.56
C ARG A 224 11.56 -91.72 74.26
N ALA A 225 11.98 -92.87 74.80
CA ALA A 225 13.30 -93.43 74.50
C ALA A 225 13.41 -93.82 73.02
N PHE A 226 12.35 -94.41 72.45
CA PHE A 226 12.30 -94.77 71.04
C PHE A 226 12.29 -93.54 70.12
N GLU A 227 11.44 -92.55 70.41
CA GLU A 227 11.37 -91.29 69.67
C GLU A 227 12.71 -90.55 69.71
N SER A 228 13.35 -90.46 70.89
CA SER A 228 14.66 -89.82 71.03
C SER A 228 15.77 -90.59 70.31
N ALA A 229 15.72 -91.92 70.26
CA ALA A 229 16.74 -92.72 69.60
C ALA A 229 16.59 -92.71 68.06
N THR A 230 15.35 -92.63 67.56
CA THR A 230 15.05 -92.72 66.12
C THR A 230 14.79 -91.37 65.45
N GLY A 231 14.54 -90.32 66.24
CA GLY A 231 14.15 -89.00 65.73
C GLY A 231 12.75 -88.97 65.10
N THR A 232 11.93 -90.00 65.33
CA THR A 232 10.55 -90.09 64.85
C THR A 232 9.57 -89.64 65.93
N ASN A 233 8.38 -89.19 65.53
CA ASN A 233 7.28 -88.87 66.45
C ASN A 233 6.22 -89.96 66.34
N LEU A 234 5.95 -90.67 67.42
CA LEU A 234 5.08 -91.84 67.43
C LEU A 234 3.74 -91.47 68.06
N ILE A 235 2.70 -91.39 67.23
CA ILE A 235 1.33 -91.11 67.70
C ILE A 235 0.59 -92.45 67.79
N ILE A 236 0.12 -92.79 69.00
CA ILE A 236 -0.66 -94.01 69.24
C ILE A 236 -2.14 -93.64 69.26
N ASP A 237 -2.91 -94.25 68.37
CA ASP A 237 -4.37 -94.09 68.30
C ASP A 237 -5.08 -95.01 69.32
N ASP A 238 -6.27 -94.62 69.77
CA ASP A 238 -7.07 -95.30 70.81
C ASP A 238 -8.16 -96.23 70.23
N THR A 239 -8.01 -96.64 68.97
CA THR A 239 -8.97 -97.51 68.25
C THR A 239 -8.47 -98.95 68.10
#